data_AF-A0A8T3N7G3-F1
#
_entry.id   AF-A0A8T3N7G3-F1
#
_cell.length_a   1.000
_cell.length_b   1.000
_cell.length_c   1.000
_cell.angle_alpha   90.00
_cell.angle_beta   90.00
_cell.angle_gamma   90.00
#
_symmetry.space_group_name_H-M   'P 1'
#
loop_
_entity.id
_entity.type
_entity.pdbx_description
1 polymer ?
#
loop_
_entity_poly.entity_id
_entity_poly.type
_entity_poly.pdbx_seq_one_letter_code
_entity_poly.pdbx_strand_id
1 'polypeptide(L)'
;MERLITDFCFLPAYQDVFTGETHLPLGVDGVVSSTHTLYGLPDTWVLARDDEGHPLVLKAHIIAGFMRSGRFYSPEELASISYDA
;
A
#
# COMPACT_ATOMS: atom_id res chain seq x y z
N MET A 1 14.30 7.07 -6.43
CA MET A 1 13.29 8.06 -6.86
C MET A 1 12.07 8.01 -5.94
N GLU A 2 11.61 6.82 -5.56
CA GLU A 2 10.43 6.60 -4.68
C GLU A 2 10.52 7.34 -3.33
N ARG A 3 11.70 7.34 -2.70
CA ARG A 3 11.91 7.98 -1.38
C ARG A 3 11.64 9.49 -1.39
N LEU A 4 11.91 10.18 -2.51
CA LEU A 4 11.62 11.61 -2.67
C LEU A 4 10.12 11.87 -2.78
N ILE A 5 9.37 10.98 -3.43
CA ILE A 5 7.92 11.15 -3.62
C ILE A 5 7.17 10.88 -2.32
N THR A 6 7.55 9.82 -1.59
CA THR A 6 6.96 9.53 -0.28
C THR A 6 7.20 10.65 0.73
N ASP A 7 8.25 11.46 0.58
CA ASP A 7 8.55 12.52 1.56
C ASP A 7 7.53 13.68 1.50
N PHE A 8 7.02 13.99 0.31
CA PHE A 8 6.13 15.13 0.10
C PHE A 8 4.65 14.74 -0.08
N CYS A 9 4.35 13.50 -0.48
CA CYS A 9 3.00 13.06 -0.77
C CYS A 9 2.63 11.77 -0.01
N PHE A 10 1.34 11.60 0.26
CA PHE A 10 0.80 10.31 0.66
C PHE A 10 0.67 9.42 -0.59
N LEU A 11 1.33 8.28 -0.56
CA LEU A 11 1.19 7.24 -1.59
C LEU A 11 0.36 6.08 -1.04
N PRO A 12 -0.45 5.40 -1.88
CA PRO A 12 -1.08 4.14 -1.49
C PRO A 12 -0.04 3.15 -0.94
N ALA A 13 -0.40 2.42 0.10
CA ALA A 13 0.43 1.39 0.69
C ALA A 13 -0.42 0.28 1.30
N TYR A 14 0.20 -0.88 1.47
CA TYR A 14 -0.34 -1.99 2.24
C TYR A 14 0.63 -2.37 3.35
N GLN A 15 0.10 -2.71 4.52
CA GLN A 15 0.89 -3.15 5.65
C GLN A 15 0.35 -4.47 6.19
N ASP A 16 1.24 -5.41 6.49
CA ASP A 16 0.96 -6.56 7.33
C ASP A 16 0.92 -6.12 8.80
N VAL A 17 -0.25 -6.20 9.43
CA VAL A 17 -0.41 -5.72 10.82
C VAL A 17 0.34 -6.56 11.86
N PHE A 18 0.77 -7.77 11.51
CA PHE A 18 1.54 -8.61 12.43
C PHE A 18 3.03 -8.31 12.39
N THR A 19 3.57 -7.97 11.22
CA THR A 19 5.01 -7.76 11.03
C THR A 19 5.41 -6.29 10.91
N GLY A 20 4.47 -5.42 10.53
CA GLY A 20 4.72 -4.03 10.17
C GLY A 20 5.38 -3.87 8.79
N GLU A 21 5.64 -4.97 8.08
CA GLU A 21 6.17 -4.93 6.72
C GLU A 21 5.20 -4.16 5.83
N THR A 22 5.72 -3.22 5.03
CA THR A 22 4.92 -2.28 4.24
C THR A 22 5.41 -2.24 2.81
N HIS A 23 4.48 -2.31 1.85
CA HIS A 23 4.77 -2.28 0.42
C HIS A 23 3.92 -1.24 -0.30
N LEU A 24 4.53 -0.60 -1.29
CA LEU A 24 3.82 0.25 -2.25
C LEU A 24 3.28 -0.62 -3.38
N PRO A 25 2.00 -0.49 -3.74
CA PRO A 25 1.47 -1.24 -4.86
C PRO A 25 2.01 -0.69 -6.18
N LEU A 26 2.14 -1.55 -7.17
CA LEU A 26 2.59 -1.21 -8.52
C LEU A 26 1.41 -1.13 -9.50
N GLY A 27 1.58 -0.37 -10.57
CA GLY A 27 0.75 -0.47 -11.77
C GLY A 27 1.11 -1.70 -12.58
N VAL A 28 0.32 -1.94 -13.63
CA VAL A 28 0.58 -3.01 -14.61
C VAL A 28 1.91 -2.82 -15.37
N ASP A 29 2.44 -1.60 -15.36
CA ASP A 29 3.74 -1.21 -15.92
C ASP A 29 4.91 -1.43 -14.95
N GLY A 30 4.64 -1.89 -13.73
CA GLY A 30 5.65 -2.12 -12.69
C GLY A 30 6.11 -0.84 -11.98
N VAL A 31 5.46 0.30 -12.20
CA VAL A 31 5.76 1.57 -11.53
C VAL A 31 4.87 1.73 -10.30
N VAL A 32 5.33 2.40 -9.25
CA VAL A 32 4.50 2.69 -8.08
C VAL A 32 3.19 3.36 -8.48
N SER A 33 2.08 2.79 -8.04
CA SER A 33 0.73 3.23 -8.39
C SER A 33 0.30 4.41 -7.52
N SER A 34 -0.46 5.32 -8.12
CA SER A 34 -1.18 6.39 -7.43
C SER A 34 -2.51 5.94 -6.82
N THR A 35 -2.89 4.68 -7.04
CA THR A 35 -4.11 4.05 -6.50
C THR A 35 -3.80 2.70 -5.85
N HIS A 36 -4.71 2.21 -5.00
CA HIS A 36 -4.62 0.90 -4.35
C HIS A 36 -4.87 -0.26 -5.34
N THR A 37 -3.88 -0.53 -6.19
CA THR A 37 -3.80 -1.78 -6.96
C THR A 37 -3.27 -2.91 -6.09
N LEU A 38 -3.32 -4.17 -6.56
CA LEU A 38 -2.78 -5.33 -5.85
C LEU A 38 -1.46 -5.85 -6.44
N TYR A 39 -1.00 -5.27 -7.56
CA TYR A 39 0.22 -5.71 -8.23
C TYR A 39 1.48 -5.34 -7.45
N GLY A 40 2.52 -6.16 -7.61
CA GLY A 40 3.83 -5.95 -6.98
C GLY A 40 3.89 -6.23 -5.49
N LEU A 41 2.77 -6.63 -4.87
CA LEU A 41 2.75 -7.06 -3.48
C LEU A 41 3.37 -8.44 -3.32
N PRO A 42 3.91 -8.78 -2.13
CA PRO A 42 4.46 -10.10 -1.86
C PRO A 42 3.45 -11.21 -2.17
N ASP A 43 3.88 -12.25 -2.88
CA ASP A 43 3.02 -13.39 -3.20
C ASP A 43 2.46 -14.07 -1.94
N THR A 44 3.23 -14.02 -0.85
CA THR A 44 2.84 -14.55 0.47
C THR A 44 1.66 -13.79 1.09
N TRP A 45 1.35 -12.58 0.63
CA TRP A 45 0.21 -11.78 1.10
C TRP A 45 -1.08 -12.07 0.31
N VAL A 46 -0.95 -12.63 -0.90
CA VAL A 46 -2.08 -12.90 -1.78
C VAL A 46 -2.79 -14.18 -1.35
N LEU A 47 -4.09 -14.08 -1.09
CA LEU A 47 -4.96 -15.20 -0.71
C LEU A 47 -5.59 -15.87 -1.94
N ALA A 48 -5.96 -15.09 -2.94
CA ALA A 48 -6.57 -15.59 -4.18
C ALA A 48 -6.17 -14.75 -5.38
N ARG A 49 -6.18 -15.39 -6.55
CA ARG A 49 -5.87 -14.81 -7.86
C ARG A 49 -7.01 -15.09 -8.83
N ASP A 50 -7.11 -14.29 -9.87
CA ASP A 50 -7.99 -14.56 -11.01
C ASP A 50 -7.39 -15.65 -11.94
N ASP A 51 -8.11 -15.97 -13.02
CA ASP A 51 -7.71 -16.99 -14.00
C ASP A 51 -6.43 -16.62 -14.78
N GLU A 52 -6.07 -15.34 -14.81
CA GLU A 52 -4.86 -14.82 -15.44
C GLU A 52 -3.67 -14.79 -14.46
N GLY A 53 -3.90 -15.13 -13.19
CA GLY A 53 -2.89 -15.14 -12.13
C GLY A 53 -2.69 -13.78 -11.45
N HIS A 54 -3.51 -12.78 -11.76
CA HIS A 54 -3.45 -11.48 -11.09
C HIS A 54 -4.00 -11.57 -9.67
N PRO A 55 -3.39 -10.86 -8.71
CA PRO A 55 -3.86 -10.84 -7.34
C PRO A 55 -5.28 -10.24 -7.25
N LEU A 56 -6.19 -10.97 -6.63
CA LEU A 56 -7.60 -10.60 -6.47
C LEU A 56 -7.96 -10.33 -5.01
N VAL A 57 -7.40 -11.11 -4.09
CA VAL A 57 -7.71 -11.03 -2.66
C VAL A 57 -6.42 -11.11 -1.85
N LEU A 58 -6.27 -10.23 -0.86
CA LEU A 58 -5.18 -10.27 0.12
C LEU A 58 -5.64 -11.00 1.40
N LYS A 59 -4.69 -11.50 2.17
CA LYS A 59 -4.95 -12.01 3.51
C LYS A 59 -5.56 -10.89 4.39
N ALA A 60 -6.48 -11.26 5.28
CA ALA A 60 -7.27 -10.29 6.06
C ALA A 60 -6.45 -9.39 7.01
N HIS A 61 -5.22 -9.78 7.36
CA HIS A 61 -4.31 -8.97 8.18
C HIS A 61 -3.47 -7.98 7.36
N ILE A 62 -3.65 -7.94 6.03
CA ILE A 62 -3.04 -6.93 5.18
C ILE A 62 -4.03 -5.78 5.03
N ILE A 63 -3.67 -4.62 5.56
CA ILE A 63 -4.53 -3.44 5.55
C ILE A 63 -4.06 -2.42 4.50
N ALA A 64 -5.02 -1.78 3.85
CA ALA A 64 -4.76 -0.65 2.97
C ALA A 64 -4.60 0.63 3.79
N GLY A 65 -3.63 1.45 3.41
CA GLY A 65 -3.40 2.77 3.98
C GLY A 65 -2.49 3.59 3.07
N PHE A 66 -1.71 4.48 3.67
CA PHE A 66 -0.84 5.37 2.92
C PHE A 66 0.55 5.45 3.53
N MET A 67 1.57 5.60 2.69
CA MET A 67 2.93 5.86 3.13
C MET A 67 3.30 7.33 2.88
N ARG A 68 3.89 7.96 3.90
CA ARG A 68 4.54 9.27 3.80
C ARG A 68 5.75 9.35 4.71
N SER A 69 6.86 9.89 4.20
CA SER A 69 8.16 10.00 4.86
C SER A 69 8.61 8.68 5.51
N GLY A 70 8.36 7.56 4.82
CA GLY A 70 8.72 6.22 5.31
C GLY A 70 7.84 5.67 6.44
N ARG A 71 6.77 6.37 6.83
CA ARG A 71 5.77 5.90 7.80
C ARG A 71 4.47 5.50 7.10
N PHE A 72 3.90 4.38 7.54
CA PHE A 72 2.54 3.98 7.18
C PHE A 72 1.51 4.71 8.05
N TYR A 73 0.40 5.08 7.43
CA TYR A 73 -0.76 5.71 8.04
C TYR A 73 -2.01 4.91 7.63
N SER A 74 -2.75 4.40 8.60
CA SER A 74 -4.07 3.85 8.36
C SER A 74 -5.07 4.95 7.96
N PRO A 75 -6.18 4.60 7.29
CA PRO A 75 -7.24 5.56 6.98
C PRO A 75 -7.79 6.26 8.23
N GLU A 76 -7.87 5.54 9.35
CA GLU A 76 -8.32 6.07 10.64
C GLU A 76 -7.35 7.11 11.19
N GLU A 77 -6.04 6.83 11.16
CA GLU A 77 -5.02 7.80 11.55
C GLU A 77 -5.09 9.04 10.66
N LEU A 78 -5.19 8.89 9.33
CA LEU A 78 -5.29 10.04 8.42
C LEU A 78 -6.51 10.91 8.71
N ALA A 79 -7.66 10.31 9.00
CA ALA A 79 -8.87 11.03 9.35
C ALA A 79 -8.71 11.84 10.66
N SER A 80 -7.80 11.42 11.55
CA SER A 80 -7.47 12.11 12.79
C SER A 80 -6.39 13.19 12.64
N ILE A 81 -5.67 13.23 11.51
CA ILE A 81 -4.69 14.29 11.25
C ILE A 81 -5.46 15.57 10.95
N SER A 82 -5.44 16.51 11.90
CA SER A 82 -5.89 17.88 11.65
C SER A 82 -5.05 18.47 10.51
N TYR A 83 -5.71 19.05 9.50
CA TYR A 83 -5.04 19.94 8.56
C TYR A 83 -4.67 21.21 9.33
N ASP A 84 -3.53 21.21 10.01
CA ASP A 84 -2.88 22.48 10.36
C ASP A 84 -2.43 23.10 9.02
N ALA A 85 -3.26 24.04 8.55
CA ALA A 85 -3.06 24.84 7.35
C ALA A 85 -2.06 25.98 7.59
#